data_AF-A0A5A5TZ92-F1
#
_entry.id   AF-A0A5A5TZ92-F1
#
_cell.length_a   1.000
_cell.length_b   1.000
_cell.length_c   1.000
_cell.angle_alpha   90.00
_cell.angle_beta   90.00
_cell.angle_gamma   90.00
#
_symmetry.space_group_name_H-M   'P 1'
#
loop_
_entity.id
_entity.type
_entity.pdbx_description
1 polymer ?
#
loop_
_entity_poly.entity_id
_entity_poly.type
_entity_poly.pdbx_seq_one_letter_code
_entity_poly.pdbx_strand_id
1 'polypeptide(L)' 'MADFVIQFFNQGYFTAKDLELFVQVQWITADQYKSTTGVDYVAG' A
#
# COMPACT_ATOMS: atom_id res chain seq x y z
N MET A 1 -7.87 -4.25 -7.47
CA MET A 1 -7.48 -4.43 -6.05
C MET A 1 -6.68 -3.21 -5.60
N ALA A 2 -5.61 -2.84 -6.33
CA ALA A 2 -4.81 -1.66 -6.01
C ALA A 2 -5.58 -0.34 -5.88
N ASP A 3 -6.43 0.01 -6.83
CA ASP A 3 -7.27 1.21 -6.73
C ASP A 3 -8.09 1.27 -5.44
N PHE A 4 -8.64 0.12 -5.01
CA PHE A 4 -9.43 0.03 -3.79
C PHE A 4 -8.56 0.24 -2.55
N VAL A 5 -7.41 -0.42 -2.46
CA VAL A 5 -6.46 -0.25 -1.36
C VAL A 5 -5.99 1.21 -1.26
N ILE A 6 -5.64 1.81 -2.39
CA ILE A 6 -5.17 3.20 -2.46
C ILE A 6 -6.28 4.19 -2.08
N GLN A 7 -7.51 3.99 -2.55
CA GLN A 7 -8.64 4.82 -2.15
C GLN A 7 -8.90 4.75 -0.64
N PHE A 8 -8.87 3.56 -0.06
CA PHE A 8 -9.12 3.37 1.37
C PHE A 8 -7.98 3.95 2.22
N PHE A 9 -6.74 3.85 1.75
CA PHE A 9 -5.60 4.54 2.37
C PHE A 9 -5.77 6.06 2.36
N ASN A 10 -6.13 6.64 1.20
CA ASN A 10 -6.37 8.09 1.09
C ASN A 10 -7.55 8.57 1.95
N GLN A 11 -8.51 7.70 2.23
CA GLN A 11 -9.62 7.97 3.13
C GLN A 11 -9.28 7.72 4.62
N GLY A 12 -8.08 7.22 4.93
CA GLY A 12 -7.61 6.97 6.28
C GLY A 12 -8.07 5.64 6.90
N TYR A 13 -8.64 4.73 6.12
CA TYR A 13 -9.03 3.40 6.59
C TYR A 13 -7.83 2.45 6.72
N PHE A 14 -6.78 2.68 5.94
CA PHE A 14 -5.56 1.88 5.95
C PHE A 14 -4.37 2.75 6.33
N THR A 15 -3.42 2.13 7.03
CA THR A 15 -2.12 2.71 7.35
C THR A 15 -1.06 2.22 6.37
N ALA A 16 0.12 2.86 6.36
CA ALA A 16 1.23 2.38 5.54
C ALA A 16 1.60 0.92 5.85
N LYS A 17 1.38 0.47 7.09
CA LYS A 17 1.64 -0.91 7.51
C LYS A 17 0.65 -1.90 6.89
N ASP A 18 -0.61 -1.49 6.71
CA ASP A 18 -1.60 -2.30 6.00
C ASP A 18 -1.24 -2.42 4.52
N LEU A 19 -0.72 -1.34 3.90
CA LEU A 19 -0.21 -1.40 2.54
C LEU A 19 0.96 -2.36 2.38
N GLU A 20 1.86 -2.49 3.35
CA GLU A 20 2.92 -3.51 3.28
C GLU A 20 2.33 -4.91 3.17
N LEU A 21 1.28 -5.19 3.94
CA LEU A 21 0.57 -6.47 3.88
C LEU A 21 -0.09 -6.69 2.51
N PHE A 22 -0.66 -5.64 1.93
CA PHE A 22 -1.22 -5.68 0.57
C PHE A 22 -0.15 -5.87 -0.52
N VAL A 23 1.08 -5.41 -0.30
CA VAL A 23 2.23 -5.76 -1.17
C VAL A 23 2.56 -7.24 -1.03
N GLN A 24 2.63 -7.77 0.19
CA GLN A 24 2.93 -9.19 0.45
C GLN A 24 1.92 -10.15 -0.17
N VAL A 25 0.62 -9.82 -0.11
CA VAL A 25 -0.43 -10.63 -0.74
C VAL A 25 -0.62 -10.34 -2.24
N GLN A 26 0.29 -9.55 -2.84
CA GLN A 26 0.25 -9.14 -4.25
C GLN A 26 -1.03 -8.42 -4.70
N TRP A 27 -1.71 -7.74 -3.77
CA TRP A 27 -2.85 -6.88 -4.10
C TRP A 27 -2.42 -5.54 -4.70
N ILE A 28 -1.23 -5.06 -4.28
CA ILE A 28 -0.54 -3.90 -4.83
C ILE A 28 0.94 -4.22 -5.06
N THR A 29 1.61 -3.44 -5.92
CA THR A 29 3.06 -3.55 -6.14
C THR A 29 3.83 -2.64 -5.20
N ALA A 30 5.14 -2.91 -5.03
CA ALA A 30 6.04 -2.04 -4.28
C ALA A 30 6.10 -0.60 -4.87
N ASP A 31 5.98 -0.45 -6.18
CA ASP A 31 5.87 0.87 -6.84
C ASP A 31 4.58 1.61 -6.48
N GLN A 32 3.44 0.89 -6.41
CA GLN A 32 2.16 1.48 -5.99
C GLN A 32 2.18 1.85 -4.53
N TYR A 33 2.78 1.01 -3.68
CA TYR A 33 3.05 1.35 -2.28
C TYR A 33 3.82 2.67 -2.19
N LYS A 34 4.97 2.76 -2.86
CA LYS A 34 5.85 3.93 -2.83
C LYS A 34 5.17 5.19 -3.38
N SER A 35 4.43 5.07 -4.47
CA SER A 35 3.67 6.20 -5.03
C SER A 35 2.56 6.68 -4.11
N THR A 36 2.01 5.80 -3.26
CA THR A 36 0.87 6.11 -2.40
C THR A 36 1.32 6.62 -1.03
N THR A 37 2.30 5.97 -0.41
CA THR A 37 2.80 6.30 0.93
C THR A 37 3.94 7.31 0.91
N GLY A 38 4.63 7.45 -0.22
CA GLY A 38 5.89 8.20 -0.33
C GLY A 38 7.09 7.49 0.32
N VAL A 39 6.90 6.28 0.85
CA VAL A 39 7.93 5.51 1.56
C VAL A 39 8.37 4.35 0.68
N ASP A 40 9.66 4.07 0.64
CA ASP A 40 10.16 2.86 -0.01
C ASP A 40 9.68 1.62 0.76
N TYR A 41 9.10 0.67 0.04
CA TYR A 41 8.71 -0.61 0.63
C TYR A 41 9.97 -1.37 1.05
N VAL A 42 10.19 -1.52 2.35
CA VAL A 42 11.25 -2.36 2.90
C VAL A 42 10.60 -3.63 3.42
N ALA A 43 10.69 -4.71 2.65
CA ALA A 43 10.35 -6.04 3.15
C ALA A 43 11.36 -6.42 4.24
N GLY A 44 10.96 -6.25 5.51
CA GLY A 44 11.71 -6.69 6.69
C GLY A 44 11.59 -8.19 6.94
#